data_AF-A0A223ZEC1-F1
#
_entry.id   AF-A0A223ZEC1-F1
#
_cell.length_a   1.000
_cell.length_b   1.000
_cell.length_c   1.000
_cell.angle_alpha   90.00
_cell.angle_beta   90.00
_cell.angle_gamma   90.00
#
_symmetry.space_group_name_H-M   'P 1'
#
loop_
_entity.id
_entity.type
_entity.pdbx_description
1 polymer ?
#
loop_
_entity_poly.entity_id
_entity_poly.type
_entity_poly.pdbx_seq_one_letter_code
_entity_poly.pdbx_strand_id
1 'polypeptide(L)'
;MQPIRGIRTLKERADEIPFDSSRKYMAVLTEDGTIYTKGAPERITEMCSHEAGDEKNVEIDRERLMAIEIEKYLMRRWKHE
;
A
#
# COMPACT_ATOMS: atom_id res chain seq x y z
N MET A 1 4.71 -25.28 -16.19
CA MET A 1 4.03 -24.02 -15.81
C MET A 1 5.06 -22.90 -15.88
N GLN A 2 4.99 -22.05 -16.90
CA GLN A 2 5.93 -20.92 -17.06
C GLN A 2 5.66 -19.90 -15.94
N PRO A 3 6.66 -19.36 -15.25
CA PRO A 3 6.44 -18.31 -14.27
C PRO A 3 5.89 -17.09 -15.01
N ILE A 4 4.74 -16.60 -14.55
CA ILE A 4 4.17 -15.33 -14.97
C ILE A 4 5.29 -14.30 -14.76
N ARG A 5 5.83 -13.71 -15.84
CA ARG A 5 6.82 -12.62 -15.79
C ARG A 5 6.10 -11.38 -15.24
N GLY A 6 5.78 -11.38 -13.96
CA GLY A 6 5.43 -10.19 -13.22
C GLY A 6 6.62 -9.24 -13.25
N ILE A 7 6.36 -7.94 -13.14
CA ILE A 7 7.36 -6.92 -12.88
C ILE A 7 8.01 -7.29 -11.54
N ARG A 8 9.05 -8.13 -11.57
CA ARG A 8 9.92 -8.36 -10.42
C ARG A 8 10.77 -7.11 -10.33
N THR A 9 10.71 -6.43 -9.20
CA THR A 9 11.76 -5.47 -8.85
C THR A 9 13.10 -6.17 -9.04
N LEU A 10 14.05 -5.50 -9.69
CA LEU A 10 15.41 -6.03 -9.86
C LEU A 10 16.15 -6.13 -8.52
N LYS A 11 15.60 -5.53 -7.46
CA LYS A 11 16.19 -5.49 -6.14
C LYS A 11 15.97 -6.81 -5.40
N GLU A 12 17.04 -7.38 -4.87
CA GLU A 12 16.98 -8.59 -4.04
C GLU A 12 16.30 -8.28 -2.70
N ARG A 13 15.59 -9.28 -2.17
CA ARG A 13 14.87 -9.18 -0.89
C ARG A 13 15.81 -9.56 0.23
N ALA A 14 15.95 -8.68 1.22
CA ALA A 14 16.74 -8.95 2.42
C ALA A 14 15.88 -9.61 3.52
N ASP A 15 14.64 -9.15 3.70
CA ASP A 15 13.71 -9.69 4.72
C ASP A 15 12.25 -9.37 4.36
N GLU A 16 11.29 -10.02 5.02
CA GLU A 16 9.87 -9.74 4.83
C GLU A 16 9.00 -9.96 6.08
N ILE A 17 7.93 -9.16 6.17
CA ILE A 17 6.79 -9.38 7.06
C ILE A 17 5.63 -9.85 6.17
N PRO A 18 5.30 -11.15 6.15
CA PRO A 18 4.15 -11.65 5.41
C PRO A 18 2.84 -11.04 5.91
N PHE A 19 1.83 -11.03 5.03
CA PHE A 19 0.50 -10.52 5.39
C PHE A 19 -0.08 -11.34 6.53
N ASP A 20 -0.59 -10.63 7.53
CA ASP A 20 -1.30 -11.21 8.64
C ASP A 20 -2.59 -10.43 8.87
N SER A 21 -3.69 -11.15 9.08
CA SER A 21 -5.01 -10.55 9.22
C SER A 21 -5.18 -9.69 10.47
N SER A 22 -4.42 -9.97 11.54
CA SER A 22 -4.43 -9.14 12.75
C SER A 22 -3.71 -7.82 12.53
N ARG A 23 -2.56 -7.84 11.83
CA ARG A 23 -1.78 -6.65 11.48
C ARG A 23 -2.36 -5.87 10.31
N LYS A 24 -3.04 -6.53 9.38
CA LYS A 24 -3.64 -6.00 8.15
C LYS A 24 -2.63 -5.35 7.18
N TYR A 25 -1.36 -5.73 7.21
CA TYR A 25 -0.37 -5.29 6.23
C TYR A 25 0.71 -6.36 6.01
N MET A 26 1.49 -6.17 4.96
CA MET A 26 2.75 -6.87 4.71
C MET A 26 3.82 -5.90 4.26
N ALA A 27 5.09 -6.24 4.48
CA ALA A 27 6.23 -5.44 4.07
C ALA A 27 7.36 -6.32 3.54
N VAL A 28 8.17 -5.78 2.63
CA VAL A 28 9.38 -6.40 2.11
C VAL A 28 10.51 -5.38 2.20
N LEU A 29 11.61 -5.77 2.82
CA LEU A 29 12.87 -5.02 2.85
C LEU A 29 13.74 -5.50 1.68
N THR A 30 14.22 -4.57 0.87
CA THR A 30 15.23 -4.85 -0.16
C THR A 30 16.64 -4.60 0.36
N GLU A 31 17.65 -5.19 -0.27
CA GLU A 31 19.06 -5.07 0.17
C GLU A 31 19.58 -3.62 0.19
N ASP A 32 19.01 -2.73 -0.62
CA ASP A 32 19.35 -1.29 -0.63
C ASP A 32 18.66 -0.50 0.50
N GLY A 33 17.96 -1.19 1.42
CA GLY A 33 17.28 -0.59 2.55
C GLY A 33 15.88 -0.06 2.24
N THR A 34 15.38 -0.16 1.00
CA THR A 34 14.01 0.28 0.67
C THR A 34 12.99 -0.70 1.25
N ILE A 35 11.93 -0.18 1.88
CA ILE A 35 10.81 -0.98 2.36
C ILE A 35 9.60 -0.73 1.46
N TYR A 36 9.07 -1.79 0.87
CA TYR A 36 7.79 -1.78 0.16
C TYR A 36 6.71 -2.38 1.05
N THR A 37 5.63 -1.63 1.31
CA THR A 37 4.53 -2.07 2.18
C THR A 37 3.18 -1.96 1.46
N LYS A 38 2.25 -2.86 1.79
CA LYS A 38 0.85 -2.79 1.36
C LYS A 38 -0.06 -3.40 2.42
N GLY A 39 -1.30 -2.95 2.50
CA GLY A 39 -2.23 -3.37 3.55
C GLY A 39 -3.57 -2.66 3.47
N ALA A 40 -4.34 -2.77 4.56
CA ALA A 40 -5.57 -2.02 4.74
C ALA A 40 -5.28 -0.51 4.69
N PRO A 41 -6.10 0.29 3.98
CA PRO A 41 -5.87 1.72 3.80
C PRO A 41 -5.68 2.48 5.11
N GLU A 42 -6.45 2.16 6.14
CA GLU A 42 -6.37 2.78 7.47
C GLU A 42 -4.97 2.56 8.06
N ARG A 43 -4.52 1.31 8.00
CA ARG A 43 -3.24 0.89 8.60
C ARG A 43 -2.05 1.49 7.86
N ILE A 44 -2.10 1.53 6.53
CA ILE A 44 -1.02 2.12 5.73
C ILE A 44 -0.97 3.62 5.94
N THR A 45 -2.12 4.30 5.88
CA THR A 45 -2.21 5.74 6.11
C THR A 45 -1.61 6.11 7.46
N GLU A 46 -1.98 5.42 8.55
CA GLU A 46 -1.41 5.60 9.90
C GLU A 46 0.13 5.59 9.96
N MET A 47 0.78 4.73 9.17
CA MET A 47 2.25 4.61 9.15
C MET A 47 2.95 5.70 8.32
N CYS A 48 2.21 6.40 7.46
CA CYS A 48 2.76 7.43 6.57
C CYS A 48 2.66 8.82 7.19
N SER A 49 3.68 9.66 6.97
CA SER A 49 3.65 11.09 7.28
C SER A 49 3.48 11.96 6.04
N HIS A 50 3.80 11.42 4.87
CA HIS A 50 3.75 12.12 3.59
C HIS A 50 3.17 11.24 2.51
N GLU A 51 2.61 11.87 1.49
CA GLU A 51 2.25 11.26 0.23
C GLU A 51 3.13 11.78 -0.91
N ALA A 52 3.24 10.99 -1.97
CA ALA A 52 3.94 11.41 -3.18
C ALA A 52 3.09 12.47 -3.90
N GLY A 53 3.56 13.71 -3.91
CA GLY A 53 3.03 14.78 -4.77
C GLY A 53 3.74 14.80 -6.13
N ASP A 54 3.29 15.67 -7.03
CA ASP A 54 3.77 15.74 -8.41
C ASP A 54 5.26 16.09 -8.52
N GLU A 55 5.75 16.98 -7.67
CA GLU A 55 7.17 17.40 -7.66
C GLU A 55 7.93 16.97 -6.41
N LYS A 56 7.23 16.89 -5.27
CA LYS A 56 7.80 16.54 -3.98
C LYS A 56 6.77 15.84 -3.11
N ASN A 57 7.26 15.15 -2.10
CA ASN A 57 6.41 14.61 -1.06
C ASN A 57 5.74 15.76 -0.29
N VAL A 58 4.44 15.62 -0.03
CA VAL A 58 3.63 16.58 0.72
C VAL A 58 3.08 15.91 1.98
N GLU A 59 2.78 16.70 3.01
CA GLU A 59 2.21 16.17 4.24
C GLU A 59 0.88 15.46 3.95
N ILE A 60 0.68 14.33 4.62
CA ILE A 60 -0.46 13.47 4.34
C ILE A 60 -1.77 14.06 4.91
N ASP A 61 -2.76 14.26 4.03
CA ASP A 61 -4.14 14.55 4.44
C ASP A 61 -4.91 13.24 4.66
N ARG A 62 -4.91 12.78 5.91
CA ARG A 62 -5.50 11.49 6.31
C ARG A 62 -7.02 11.47 6.10
N GLU A 63 -7.70 12.58 6.38
CA GLU A 63 -9.15 12.67 6.25
C GLU A 63 -9.57 12.55 4.79
N ARG A 64 -8.89 13.30 3.91
CA ARG A 64 -9.11 13.23 2.46
C ARG A 64 -8.86 11.83 1.91
N LEU A 65 -7.79 11.15 2.34
CA LEU A 65 -7.48 9.79 1.90
C LEU A 65 -8.51 8.76 2.37
N MET A 66 -8.98 8.88 3.62
CA MET A 66 -10.02 8.00 4.16
C MET A 66 -11.38 8.22 3.49
N ALA A 67 -11.72 9.47 3.14
CA ALA A 67 -12.95 9.78 2.40
C ALA A 67 -12.99 9.09 1.03
N ILE A 68 -11.86 9.08 0.30
CA ILE A 68 -11.75 8.38 -1.00
C ILE A 68 -12.04 6.88 -0.86
N GLU A 69 -11.59 6.25 0.22
CA GLU A 69 -11.84 4.82 0.45
C GLU A 69 -13.32 4.54 0.71
N ILE A 70 -13.97 5.38 1.51
CA ILE A 70 -15.41 5.30 1.78
C ILE A 70 -16.21 5.49 0.49
N GLU A 71 -15.87 6.51 -0.32
CA GLU A 71 -16.53 6.75 -1.61
C GLU A 71 -16.39 5.57 -2.55
N LYS A 72 -15.19 4.96 -2.65
CA LYS A 72 -14.96 3.75 -3.46
C LYS A 72 -15.81 2.57 -2.99
N TYR A 73 -15.93 2.38 -1.67
CA TYR A 73 -16.76 1.33 -1.09
C TYR A 73 -18.24 1.53 -1.43
N LEU A 74 -18.75 2.75 -1.23
CA LEU A 74 -20.12 3.11 -1.57
C LEU A 74 -20.37 2.90 -3.08
N MET A 75 -19.52 3.45 -3.95
CA MET A 75 -19.66 3.30 -5.39
C MET A 75 -19.63 1.84 -5.87
N ARG A 76 -18.80 0.98 -5.24
CA ARG A 76 -18.81 -0.46 -5.51
C ARG A 76 -20.12 -1.11 -5.09
N ARG A 77 -20.64 -0.76 -3.93
CA ARG A 77 -21.90 -1.31 -3.41
C ARG A 77 -23.08 -0.97 -4.33
N TRP A 78 -23.18 0.29 -4.76
CA TRP A 78 -24.25 0.75 -5.66
C TRP A 78 -24.20 0.13 -7.07
N LYS A 79 -23.03 -0.31 -7.55
CA LYS A 79 -22.91 -1.01 -8.85
C LYS A 79 -23.35 -2.48 -8.80
N HIS A 80 -23.58 -3.02 -7.62
CA HIS A 80 -23.97 -4.42 -7.39
C HIS A 80 -25.42 -4.57 -6.90
N GLU A 81 -26.18 -3.47 -6.85
CA GLU A 81 -27.65 -3.43 -6.64
C GLU A 81 -28.34 -3.06 -7.96
#